data_AF-A0A8H3ECA5-F1
#
_entry.id   AF-A0A8H3ECA5-F1
#
_cell.length_a   1.000
_cell.length_b   1.000
_cell.length_c   1.000
_cell.angle_alpha   90.00
_cell.angle_beta   90.00
_cell.angle_gamma   90.00
#
_symmetry.space_group_name_H-M   'P 1'
#
loop_
_entity.id
_entity.type
_entity.pdbx_description
1 polymer ?
#
loop_
_entity_poly.entity_id
_entity_poly.type
_entity_poly.pdbx_seq_one_letter_code
_entity_poly.pdbx_strand_id
1 'polypeptide(L)'
;MSSTKASFVVVICHGSYHIPKPYQPFLTALEAQGIEAYCPQLPSSDLSKMNIGDTSNPDYDRDPPPNGYPQPADDAATLNELLSHLVLESGKHALLVGHSMSIYHGN
;
A
#
# COMPACT_ATOMS: atom_id res chain seq x y z
N MET A 1 -31.36 11.18 -7.55
CA MET A 1 -30.07 11.61 -8.12
C MET A 1 -29.07 10.49 -7.85
N SER A 2 -28.75 9.68 -8.87
CA SER A 2 -27.78 8.60 -8.73
C SER A 2 -26.39 9.20 -8.83
N SER A 3 -25.64 9.22 -7.73
CA SER A 3 -24.21 9.50 -7.77
C SER A 3 -23.57 8.37 -8.55
N THR A 4 -23.09 8.64 -9.76
CA THR A 4 -22.22 7.71 -10.50
C THR A 4 -20.98 7.48 -9.65
N LYS A 5 -20.97 6.41 -8.84
CA LYS A 5 -19.79 5.95 -8.13
C LYS A 5 -18.69 5.86 -9.17
N ALA A 6 -17.57 6.57 -8.96
CA ALA A 6 -16.52 6.67 -9.95
C ALA A 6 -16.12 5.26 -10.42
N SER A 7 -16.22 5.01 -11.72
CA SER A 7 -15.75 3.79 -12.35
C SER A 7 -14.22 3.72 -12.36
N PHE A 8 -13.55 4.81 -11.97
CA PHE A 8 -12.11 4.95 -11.91
C PHE A 8 -11.63 5.13 -10.47
N VAL A 9 -10.52 4.47 -10.12
CA VAL A 9 -9.89 4.52 -8.80
C VAL A 9 -8.37 4.57 -8.95
N VAL A 10 -7.70 5.28 -8.05
CA VAL A 10 -6.23 5.32 -7.98
C VAL A 10 -5.75 4.50 -6.80
N VAL A 11 -4.78 3.61 -7.00
CA VAL A 11 -4.11 2.87 -5.94
C VAL A 11 -2.64 3.25 -5.95
N ILE A 12 -2.13 3.78 -4.84
CA ILE A 12 -0.74 4.16 -4.67
C ILE A 12 -0.01 3.04 -3.95
N CYS A 13 0.95 2.43 -4.63
CA CYS A 13 1.94 1.54 -4.03
C CYS A 13 3.15 2.37 -3.63
N HIS A 14 3.32 2.61 -2.33
CA HIS A 14 4.49 3.31 -1.82
C HIS A 14 5.76 2.46 -1.94
N GLY A 15 6.93 3.10 -1.94
CA GLY A 15 8.22 2.41 -1.95
C GLY A 15 8.61 1.86 -0.58
N SER A 16 9.69 1.08 -0.54
CA SER A 16 10.27 0.54 0.69
C SER A 16 10.53 1.63 1.75
N TYR A 17 10.33 1.30 3.03
CA TYR A 17 10.52 2.19 4.18
C TYR A 17 9.59 3.42 4.22
N HIS A 18 8.64 3.54 3.29
CA HIS A 18 7.56 4.50 3.38
C HIS A 18 6.31 3.88 4.04
N ILE A 19 5.42 4.76 4.48
CA ILE A 19 4.08 4.42 4.96
C ILE A 19 3.07 5.24 4.16
N PRO A 20 1.74 5.00 4.26
CA PRO A 20 0.74 5.81 3.56
C PRO A 20 0.73 7.30 3.93
N LYS A 21 1.14 7.64 5.15
CA LYS A 21 1.03 9.00 5.72
C LYS A 21 1.54 10.14 4.81
N PRO A 22 2.72 10.06 4.16
CA PRO A 22 3.22 11.12 3.27
C PRO A 22 2.39 11.31 1.99
N TYR A 23 1.60 10.31 1.58
CA TYR A 23 0.75 10.39 0.39
C TYR A 23 -0.62 10.99 0.68
N GLN A 24 -0.96 11.24 1.96
CA GLN A 24 -2.25 11.80 2.36
C GLN A 24 -2.63 13.10 1.62
N PRO A 25 -1.72 14.07 1.39
CA PRO A 25 -2.07 15.27 0.62
C PRO A 25 -2.50 14.96 -0.81
N PHE A 26 -1.89 13.95 -1.44
CA PHE A 26 -2.25 13.53 -2.80
C PHE A 26 -3.58 12.78 -2.82
N LEU A 27 -3.84 11.90 -1.83
CA LEU A 27 -5.13 11.24 -1.67
C LEU A 27 -6.26 12.26 -1.49
N THR A 28 -6.06 13.25 -0.63
CA THR A 28 -7.04 14.34 -0.41
C THR A 28 -7.27 15.18 -1.67
N ALA A 29 -6.22 15.43 -2.46
CA ALA A 29 -6.36 16.16 -3.72
C ALA A 29 -7.18 15.37 -4.75
N LEU A 30 -6.99 14.04 -4.85
CA LEU A 30 -7.78 13.16 -5.72
C LEU A 30 -9.25 13.12 -5.28
N GLU A 31 -9.48 12.96 -3.97
CA GLU A 31 -10.83 12.93 -3.40
C GLU A 31 -11.58 14.26 -3.65
N ALA A 32 -10.89 15.40 -3.54
CA ALA A 32 -11.45 16.72 -3.86
C ALA A 32 -11.85 16.86 -5.34
N GLN A 33 -11.33 16.01 -6.23
CA GLN A 33 -11.74 15.91 -7.64
C GLN A 33 -12.80 14.81 -7.88
N GLY A 34 -13.32 14.19 -6.81
CA GLY A 34 -14.27 13.08 -6.91
C GLY A 34 -13.64 11.75 -7.33
N ILE A 35 -12.30 11.64 -7.24
CA ILE A 35 -11.57 10.42 -7.55
C ILE A 35 -11.30 9.67 -6.25
N GLU A 36 -11.84 8.45 -6.15
CA GLU A 36 -11.53 7.54 -5.06
C GLU A 36 -10.06 7.10 -5.17
N ALA A 37 -9.34 7.12 -4.05
CA ALA A 37 -7.93 6.80 -4.03
C ALA A 37 -7.53 6.05 -2.75
N TYR A 38 -6.56 5.14 -2.88
CA TYR A 38 -6.05 4.31 -1.79
C TYR A 38 -4.54 4.31 -1.75
N CYS A 39 -3.96 4.17 -0.55
CA CYS A 39 -2.56 3.84 -0.35
C CYS A 39 -2.49 2.84 0.82
N PRO A 40 -2.50 1.52 0.57
CA PRO A 40 -2.40 0.54 1.64
C PRO A 40 -1.01 0.54 2.27
N GLN A 41 -0.93 0.21 3.55
CA GLN A 41 0.35 -0.05 4.22
C GLN A 41 0.90 -1.39 3.71
N LEU A 42 2.10 -1.38 3.14
CA LEU A 42 2.77 -2.61 2.71
C LEU A 42 3.45 -3.31 3.90
N PRO A 43 3.29 -4.64 4.05
CA PRO A 43 3.97 -5.46 5.05
C PRO A 43 5.49 -5.21 5.14
N SER A 44 6.19 -5.14 4.03
CA SER A 44 7.65 -4.94 3.99
C SER A 44 8.12 -3.56 4.45
N SER A 45 7.20 -2.62 4.69
CA SER A 45 7.53 -1.30 5.25
C SER A 45 6.79 -1.03 6.55
N ASP A 46 6.13 -2.05 7.12
CA ASP A 46 5.49 -1.99 8.41
C ASP A 46 6.52 -2.30 9.50
N LEU A 47 6.96 -1.26 10.21
CA LEU A 47 7.94 -1.37 11.29
C LEU A 47 7.50 -2.33 12.42
N SER A 48 6.18 -2.53 12.61
CA SER A 48 5.67 -3.49 13.60
C SER A 48 6.00 -4.94 13.23
N LYS A 49 6.35 -5.21 11.96
CA LYS A 49 6.71 -6.52 11.43
C LYS A 49 8.23 -6.76 11.34
N MET A 50 9.06 -5.81 11.81
CA MET A 50 10.51 -5.83 11.61
C MET A 50 11.33 -6.20 12.87
N ASN A 51 10.70 -6.52 14.01
CA ASN A 51 11.37 -6.82 15.29
C ASN A 51 12.39 -5.74 15.75
N ILE A 52 12.09 -4.47 15.52
CA ILE A 52 13.00 -3.34 15.81
C ILE A 52 12.87 -2.76 17.23
N GLY A 53 12.16 -3.45 18.12
CA GLY A 53 11.86 -2.92 19.46
C GLY A 53 10.88 -1.75 19.41
N ASP A 54 11.31 -0.59 19.92
CA ASP A 54 10.50 0.64 19.95
C ASP A 54 10.46 1.30 18.57
N THR A 55 9.27 1.46 17.98
CA THR A 55 9.13 2.08 16.65
C THR A 55 9.46 3.57 16.61
N SER A 56 9.50 4.23 17.77
CA SER A 56 9.94 5.63 17.89
C SER A 56 11.47 5.78 18.00
N ASN A 57 12.16 4.70 18.36
CA ASN A 57 13.62 4.62 18.43
C ASN A 57 14.09 3.21 17.99
N PRO A 58 14.04 2.94 16.67
CA PRO A 58 14.20 1.58 16.15
C PRO A 58 15.63 1.07 16.26
N ASP A 59 15.76 -0.18 16.70
CA ASP A 59 17.01 -0.92 16.76
C ASP A 59 17.03 -1.97 15.63
N TYR A 60 17.78 -1.68 14.57
CA TYR A 60 17.90 -2.52 13.38
C TYR A 60 18.98 -3.60 13.50
N ASP A 61 19.72 -3.65 14.61
CA ASP A 61 20.74 -4.69 14.88
C ASP A 61 20.14 -5.95 15.53
N ARG A 62 18.84 -5.95 15.77
CA ARG A 62 18.10 -7.08 16.36
C ARG A 62 17.98 -8.24 15.38
N ASP A 63 17.87 -9.44 15.93
CA ASP A 63 17.57 -10.62 15.13
C ASP A 63 16.25 -10.45 14.35
N PRO A 64 16.09 -11.10 13.19
CA PRO A 64 14.84 -11.10 12.45
C PRO A 64 13.63 -11.54 13.31
N PRO A 65 12.40 -11.15 12.94
CA PRO A 65 11.20 -11.69 13.56
C PRO A 65 11.19 -13.23 13.51
N PRO A 66 10.54 -13.93 14.48
CA PRO A 66 10.54 -15.39 14.53
C PRO A 66 10.08 -16.10 13.26
N ASN A 67 9.20 -15.46 12.48
CA ASN A 67 8.67 -15.99 11.22
C ASN A 67 9.38 -15.42 9.97
N GLY A 68 10.51 -14.73 10.16
CA GLY A 68 11.22 -13.99 9.11
C GLY A 68 10.61 -12.62 8.82
N TYR A 69 11.31 -11.86 7.95
CA TYR A 69 10.81 -10.57 7.46
C TYR A 69 9.70 -10.78 6.43
N PRO A 70 8.73 -9.85 6.33
CA PRO A 70 7.80 -9.82 5.22
C PRO A 70 8.54 -9.83 3.87
N GLN A 71 8.07 -10.65 2.96
CA GLN A 71 8.64 -10.83 1.63
C GLN A 71 7.89 -9.99 0.59
N PRO A 72 8.48 -9.71 -0.58
CA PRO A 72 7.77 -9.02 -1.67
C PRO A 72 6.43 -9.67 -2.06
N ALA A 73 6.30 -10.99 -1.87
CA ALA A 73 5.05 -11.71 -2.09
C ALA A 73 3.93 -11.30 -1.12
N ASP A 74 4.27 -10.91 0.11
CA ASP A 74 3.29 -10.46 1.11
C ASP A 74 2.71 -9.07 0.75
N ASP A 75 3.56 -8.18 0.20
CA ASP A 75 3.13 -6.89 -0.35
C ASP A 75 2.22 -7.10 -1.56
N ALA A 76 2.61 -8.00 -2.47
CA ALA A 76 1.81 -8.34 -3.63
C ALA A 76 0.45 -8.93 -3.23
N ALA A 77 0.40 -9.78 -2.20
CA ALA A 77 -0.85 -10.33 -1.68
C ALA A 77 -1.80 -9.22 -1.17
N THR A 78 -1.27 -8.25 -0.41
CA THR A 78 -2.03 -7.10 0.09
C THR A 78 -2.61 -6.25 -1.06
N LEU A 79 -1.80 -5.98 -2.08
CA LEU A 79 -2.24 -5.23 -3.26
C LEU A 79 -3.24 -6.02 -4.10
N ASN A 80 -3.02 -7.33 -4.28
CA ASN A 80 -3.92 -8.21 -5.02
C ASN A 80 -5.29 -8.29 -4.34
N GLU A 81 -5.36 -8.40 -3.01
CA GLU A 81 -6.62 -8.39 -2.28
C GLU A 81 -7.42 -7.10 -2.54
N LEU A 82 -6.76 -5.94 -2.41
CA LEU A 82 -7.39 -4.64 -2.69
C LEU A 82 -7.84 -4.53 -4.15
N LEU A 83 -6.98 -4.92 -5.11
CA LEU A 83 -7.28 -4.84 -6.54
C LEU A 83 -8.39 -5.82 -6.93
N SER A 84 -8.44 -7.02 -6.36
CA SER A 84 -9.52 -7.98 -6.56
C SER A 84 -10.86 -7.40 -6.12
N HIS A 85 -10.91 -6.79 -4.93
CA HIS A 85 -12.13 -6.13 -4.46
C HIS A 85 -12.56 -4.96 -5.36
N LEU A 86 -11.61 -4.11 -5.77
CA LEU A 86 -11.92 -2.93 -6.58
C LEU A 86 -12.32 -3.30 -8.02
N VAL A 87 -11.57 -4.19 -8.66
CA VAL A 87 -11.72 -4.49 -10.09
C VAL A 87 -12.75 -5.61 -10.32
N LEU A 88 -12.60 -6.74 -9.63
CA LEU A 88 -13.42 -7.92 -9.89
C LEU A 88 -14.79 -7.84 -9.22
N GLU A 89 -14.83 -7.42 -7.95
CA GLU A 89 -16.07 -7.38 -7.18
C GLU A 89 -16.85 -6.08 -7.42
N SER A 90 -16.14 -4.95 -7.45
CA SER A 90 -16.75 -3.62 -7.58
C SER A 90 -16.79 -3.09 -9.03
N GLY A 91 -16.20 -3.79 -10.00
CA GLY A 91 -16.22 -3.43 -11.41
C GLY A 91 -15.50 -2.12 -11.76
N LYS A 92 -14.53 -1.69 -10.95
CA LYS A 92 -13.78 -0.44 -11.17
C LYS A 92 -12.56 -0.65 -12.07
N HIS A 93 -12.19 0.41 -12.78
CA HIS A 93 -10.92 0.55 -13.47
C HIS A 93 -9.89 1.17 -12.53
N ALA A 94 -8.86 0.41 -12.18
CA ALA A 94 -7.82 0.86 -11.27
C ALA A 94 -6.57 1.36 -12.02
N LEU A 95 -6.07 2.54 -11.63
CA LEU A 95 -4.72 2.99 -11.95
C LEU A 95 -3.81 2.71 -10.77
N LEU A 96 -2.85 1.79 -10.94
CA LEU A 96 -1.81 1.54 -9.95
C LEU A 96 -0.62 2.50 -10.19
N VAL A 97 -0.31 3.32 -9.19
CA VAL A 97 0.82 4.27 -9.19
C VAL A 97 1.89 3.73 -8.26
N GLY A 98 3.03 3.31 -8.83
CA GLY A 98 4.20 2.89 -8.07
C GLY A 98 5.16 4.04 -7.81
N HIS A 99 5.61 4.22 -6.56
CA HIS A 99 6.65 5.19 -6.20
C HIS A 99 7.94 4.49 -5.77
N SER A 100 9.05 4.78 -6.45
CA SER A 100 10.40 4.28 -6.17
C SER A 100 10.48 2.73 -6.19
N MET A 101 11.01 2.09 -5.15
CA MET A 101 11.03 0.62 -4.99
C MET A 101 9.65 0.06 -4.61
N SER A 102 8.64 0.38 -5.40
CA SER A 102 7.31 -0.22 -5.29
C SER A 102 7.28 -1.52 -6.11
N ILE A 103 7.05 -2.66 -5.45
CA ILE A 103 6.94 -4.02 -6.01
C ILE A 103 8.17 -4.48 -6.81
N TYR A 104 9.01 -5.31 -6.21
CA TYR A 104 9.98 -6.14 -6.93
C TYR A 104 9.39 -7.55 -7.07
N HIS A 105 8.87 -7.90 -8.25
CA HIS A 105 8.63 -9.31 -8.59
C HIS A 105 9.94 -9.86 -9.15
N GLY A 106 10.62 -10.72 -8.39
CA GLY A 106 11.65 -11.58 -8.96
C GLY A 106 10.98 -12.56 -9.92
N ASN A 107 11.46 -12.60 -11.17
CA ASN A 107 11.07 -13.61 -12.14
C ASN A 107 11.41 -15.02 -11.65
#